data_AF-A0A1G9THP5-F1
#
_entry.id   AF-A0A1G9THP5-F1
#
_cell.length_a   1.000
_cell.length_b   1.000
_cell.length_c   1.000
_cell.angle_alpha   90.00
_cell.angle_beta   90.00
_cell.angle_gamma   90.00
#
_symmetry.space_group_name_H-M   'P 1'
#
loop_
_entity.id
_entity.type
_entity.pdbx_description
1 polymer ?
#
loop_
_entity_poly.entity_id
_entity_poly.type
_entity_poly.pdbx_seq_one_letter_code
_entity_poly.pdbx_strand_id
1 'polypeptide(L)'
;MFNGKLSIWAVFSLGIDSVVHNLEYFSYLLVRFKLKGGIRMNRFSQYVHDLFDWNEEMKQFLESEEVNDNVELWEQLEHFTELIENTSQSLSDHDMLNLQTKAEEIHGQMEDYFSRKQGVGNIWVENKSVAPGGHQLPELPYAYNALEPYISVEIMKLHHDKHHRSYVEGLNKAELNLKKARDNNDFSLIKHWSRELAFHGSGHYLHTIFWKNMIPKGGGSPQGHLKREIDDYFGSFDKFKKQFSEAAKQVEGVGWAILVWSPRARHLEILQSERHMLLTQWDTIPLLVLDVWEHAYYLQYKNNRAGYVDNWWKLVNWNDVEMRFDKASEIKWPAF
;
A
#
# COMPACT_ATOMS: atom_id res chain seq x y z
N MET A 1 45.99 8.92 -10.73
CA MET A 1 45.37 7.82 -11.51
C MET A 1 44.23 7.25 -10.68
N PHE A 2 43.03 7.18 -11.28
CA PHE A 2 41.83 6.40 -10.91
C PHE A 2 42.17 5.04 -10.25
N ASN A 3 41.40 4.37 -9.40
CA ASN A 3 39.95 4.23 -9.10
C ASN A 3 39.85 3.75 -7.62
N GLY A 4 38.82 4.01 -6.80
CA GLY A 4 37.39 3.97 -7.07
C GLY A 4 36.83 2.57 -6.71
N LYS A 5 36.29 2.40 -5.49
CA LYS A 5 35.28 1.40 -5.08
C LYS A 5 34.98 1.54 -3.57
N LEU A 6 34.19 2.54 -3.24
CA LEU A 6 33.33 2.49 -2.05
C LEU A 6 32.08 1.70 -2.44
N SER A 7 31.78 0.68 -1.66
CA SER A 7 30.79 -0.36 -1.92
C SER A 7 29.36 0.16 -1.94
N ILE A 8 28.65 -0.20 -3.00
CA ILE A 8 27.26 0.05 -3.41
C ILE A 8 26.15 -0.49 -2.45
N TRP A 9 26.46 -0.76 -1.18
CA TRP A 9 25.53 -1.45 -0.26
C TRP A 9 24.71 -0.56 0.69
N ALA A 10 24.70 0.76 0.51
CA ALA A 10 24.04 1.69 1.45
C ALA A 10 22.88 2.53 0.87
N VAL A 11 22.47 2.32 -0.38
CA VAL A 11 21.45 3.20 -1.03
C VAL A 11 20.24 2.43 -1.60
N PHE A 12 20.27 1.10 -1.65
CA PHE A 12 19.28 0.30 -2.41
C PHE A 12 18.02 -0.15 -1.64
N SER A 13 17.71 0.40 -0.46
CA SER A 13 16.50 0.04 0.29
C SER A 13 15.35 1.05 0.18
N LEU A 14 15.50 2.14 -0.58
CA LEU A 14 14.55 3.27 -0.59
C LEU A 14 13.70 3.38 -1.87
N GLY A 15 13.95 2.55 -2.89
CA GLY A 15 13.40 2.78 -4.25
C GLY A 15 11.91 2.44 -4.45
N ILE A 16 11.29 1.63 -3.60
CA ILE A 16 9.85 1.31 -3.69
C ILE A 16 9.02 2.26 -2.81
N ASP A 17 9.61 2.75 -1.72
CA ASP A 17 8.96 3.71 -0.83
C ASP A 17 8.99 5.13 -1.42
N SER A 18 10.01 5.51 -2.21
CA SER A 18 10.07 6.87 -2.80
C SER A 18 8.91 7.16 -3.76
N VAL A 19 8.47 6.17 -4.55
CA VAL A 19 7.35 6.34 -5.50
C VAL A 19 6.06 6.63 -4.76
N VAL A 20 5.70 5.84 -3.75
CA VAL A 20 4.44 6.05 -3.00
C VAL A 20 4.55 7.24 -2.05
N HIS A 21 5.70 7.42 -1.40
CA HIS A 21 5.94 8.53 -0.46
C HIS A 21 5.91 9.89 -1.17
N ASN A 22 6.47 10.00 -2.38
CA ASN A 22 6.47 11.26 -3.13
C ASN A 22 5.09 11.60 -3.72
N LEU A 23 4.31 10.59 -4.15
CA LEU A 23 2.94 10.79 -4.64
C LEU A 23 1.95 11.11 -3.50
N GLU A 24 2.11 10.49 -2.32
CA GLU A 24 1.31 10.77 -1.12
C GLU A 24 1.69 12.10 -0.45
N TYR A 25 2.98 12.45 -0.42
CA TYR A 25 3.47 13.75 0.05
C TYR A 25 2.92 14.90 -0.79
N PHE A 26 2.85 14.71 -2.12
CA PHE A 26 2.25 15.67 -3.04
C PHE A 26 0.74 15.84 -2.82
N SER A 27 0.01 14.72 -2.72
CA SER A 27 -1.42 14.73 -2.36
C SER A 27 -1.69 15.39 -1.00
N TYR A 28 -0.79 15.20 -0.03
CA TYR A 28 -0.84 15.84 1.28
C TYR A 28 -0.61 17.35 1.21
N LEU A 29 0.34 17.83 0.40
CA LEU A 29 0.60 19.27 0.17
C LEU A 29 -0.61 19.96 -0.48
N LEU A 30 -1.20 19.35 -1.51
CA LEU A 30 -2.40 19.85 -2.20
C LEU A 30 -3.60 20.01 -1.25
N VAL A 31 -3.82 19.02 -0.38
CA VAL A 31 -4.91 19.04 0.64
C VAL A 31 -4.67 20.10 1.70
N ARG A 32 -3.41 20.38 2.07
CA ARG A 32 -3.06 21.38 3.10
C ARG A 32 -3.32 22.82 2.64
N PHE A 33 -3.14 23.10 1.36
CA PHE A 33 -3.33 24.44 0.79
C PHE A 33 -4.80 24.80 0.54
N LYS A 34 -5.65 23.81 0.19
CA LYS A 34 -7.12 23.99 0.10
C LYS A 34 -7.79 24.51 1.38
N LEU A 35 -7.14 24.37 2.55
CA LEU A 35 -7.73 24.64 3.86
C LEU A 35 -7.32 25.96 4.53
N LYS A 36 -6.42 26.78 3.97
CA LYS A 36 -5.96 28.01 4.64
C LYS A 36 -5.88 29.22 3.71
N GLY A 37 -7.05 29.77 3.38
CA GLY A 37 -7.18 31.14 2.94
C GLY A 37 -6.82 32.10 4.08
N GLY A 38 -5.63 32.68 4.02
CA GLY A 38 -5.17 33.73 4.94
C GLY A 38 -3.90 33.37 5.71
N ILE A 39 -2.76 33.87 5.22
CA ILE A 39 -1.52 34.32 5.90
C ILE A 39 -0.42 34.30 4.83
N ARG A 40 -0.02 35.50 4.35
CA ARG A 40 0.79 35.75 3.15
C ARG A 40 2.31 35.76 3.42
N MET A 41 3.04 35.44 2.35
CA MET A 41 4.50 35.49 2.10
C MET A 41 5.36 34.28 2.49
N ASN A 42 5.42 33.81 3.75
CA ASN A 42 6.42 32.78 4.12
C ASN A 42 6.07 31.33 3.70
N ARG A 43 4.81 31.04 3.34
CA ARG A 43 4.39 29.69 2.88
C ARG A 43 4.51 29.48 1.37
N PHE A 44 4.52 30.55 0.60
CA PHE A 44 4.58 30.45 -0.87
C PHE A 44 5.98 30.03 -1.31
N SER A 45 7.01 30.61 -0.68
CA SER A 45 8.40 30.21 -0.88
C SER A 45 8.61 28.72 -0.57
N GLN A 46 8.00 28.20 0.51
CA GLN A 46 8.11 26.79 0.86
C GLN A 46 7.40 25.90 -0.15
N TYR A 47 6.18 26.25 -0.59
CA TYR A 47 5.47 25.44 -1.57
C TYR A 47 6.19 25.36 -2.91
N VAL A 48 6.75 26.47 -3.39
CA VAL A 48 7.55 26.46 -4.62
C VAL A 48 8.80 25.59 -4.45
N HIS A 49 9.44 25.66 -3.29
CA HIS A 49 10.57 24.79 -2.97
C HIS A 49 10.16 23.31 -2.97
N ASP A 50 9.03 22.97 -2.34
CA ASP A 50 8.51 21.60 -2.32
C ASP A 50 8.14 21.11 -3.74
N LEU A 51 7.64 22.00 -4.62
CA LEU A 51 7.39 21.68 -6.04
C LEU A 51 8.68 21.46 -6.83
N PHE A 52 9.73 22.24 -6.54
CA PHE A 52 11.03 22.09 -7.17
C PHE A 52 11.68 20.76 -6.76
N ASP A 53 11.71 20.47 -5.46
CA ASP A 53 12.24 19.21 -4.93
C ASP A 53 11.49 18.02 -5.53
N TRP A 54 10.15 18.09 -5.56
CA TRP A 54 9.33 17.06 -6.21
C TRP A 54 9.69 16.86 -7.69
N ASN A 55 9.86 17.95 -8.45
CA ASN A 55 10.19 17.86 -9.87
C ASN A 55 11.57 17.23 -10.11
N GLU A 56 12.56 17.58 -9.30
CA GLU A 56 13.91 17.00 -9.37
C GLU A 56 13.92 15.53 -8.95
N GLU A 57 13.15 15.15 -7.93
CA GLU A 57 12.96 13.76 -7.54
C GLU A 57 12.29 12.94 -8.66
N MET A 58 11.33 13.53 -9.38
CA MET A 58 10.71 12.88 -10.54
C MET A 58 11.68 12.66 -11.70
N LYS A 59 12.55 13.64 -11.99
CA LYS A 59 13.62 13.49 -12.99
C LYS A 59 14.60 12.37 -12.61
N GLN A 60 15.09 12.38 -11.36
CA GLN A 60 15.97 11.33 -10.86
C GLN A 60 15.32 9.94 -10.92
N PHE A 61 14.00 9.88 -10.66
CA PHE A 61 13.25 8.64 -10.78
C PHE A 61 13.19 8.15 -12.23
N LEU A 62 12.85 9.00 -13.20
CA LEU A 62 12.86 8.65 -14.63
C LEU A 62 14.24 8.16 -15.08
N GLU A 63 15.31 8.82 -14.62
CA GLU A 63 16.70 8.41 -14.85
C GLU A 63 16.98 7.01 -14.30
N SER A 64 16.54 6.74 -13.07
CA SER A 64 16.76 5.45 -12.40
C SER A 64 16.01 4.28 -13.07
N GLU A 65 14.88 4.58 -13.71
CA GLU A 65 14.06 3.63 -14.45
C GLU A 65 14.45 3.52 -15.93
N GLU A 66 15.60 4.09 -16.32
CA GLU A 66 16.13 4.13 -17.69
C GLU A 66 15.08 4.63 -18.71
N VAL A 67 14.22 5.56 -18.28
CA VAL A 67 13.21 6.17 -19.15
C VAL A 67 13.93 7.11 -20.11
N ASN A 68 13.89 6.77 -21.39
CA ASN A 68 14.49 7.54 -22.47
C ASN A 68 14.13 9.04 -22.36
N ASP A 69 15.13 9.90 -22.44
CA ASP A 69 15.05 11.37 -22.37
C ASP A 69 14.16 11.99 -23.45
N ASN A 70 13.88 11.26 -24.52
CA ASN A 70 12.97 11.67 -25.60
C ASN A 70 11.48 11.38 -25.31
N VAL A 71 11.13 10.95 -24.10
CA VAL A 71 9.73 10.78 -23.68
C VAL A 71 9.16 12.12 -23.24
N GLU A 72 7.94 12.44 -23.69
CA GLU A 72 7.21 13.70 -23.42
C GLU A 72 7.22 14.12 -21.93
N LEU A 73 7.34 13.17 -21.01
CA LEU A 73 7.49 13.41 -19.57
C LEU A 73 8.73 14.25 -19.22
N TRP A 74 9.88 13.98 -19.85
CA TRP A 74 11.11 14.72 -19.61
C TRP A 74 10.97 16.18 -20.05
N GLU A 75 10.39 16.42 -21.22
CA GLU A 75 10.11 17.78 -21.72
C GLU A 75 9.20 18.55 -20.77
N GLN A 76 8.20 17.87 -20.17
CA GLN A 76 7.30 18.52 -19.22
C GLN A 76 7.95 18.80 -17.86
N LEU A 77 8.79 17.91 -17.34
CA LEU A 77 9.54 18.15 -16.10
C LEU A 77 10.54 19.30 -16.29
N GLU A 78 11.20 19.40 -17.45
CA GLU A 78 12.07 20.53 -17.77
C GLU A 78 11.29 21.84 -17.88
N HIS A 79 10.17 21.84 -18.61
CA HIS A 79 9.32 23.02 -18.71
C HIS A 79 8.75 23.45 -17.35
N PHE A 80 8.49 22.49 -16.45
CA PHE A 80 8.05 22.78 -15.10
C PHE A 80 9.16 23.41 -14.24
N THR A 81 10.42 22.98 -14.39
CA THR A 81 11.58 23.67 -13.80
C THR A 81 11.62 25.14 -14.24
N GLU A 82 11.53 25.40 -15.54
CA GLU A 82 11.54 26.76 -16.08
C GLU A 82 10.38 27.60 -15.51
N LEU A 83 9.20 27.00 -15.39
CA LEU A 83 8.02 27.67 -14.87
C LEU A 83 8.18 28.00 -13.37
N ILE A 84 8.73 27.09 -12.57
CA ILE A 84 9.07 27.33 -11.16
C ILE A 84 10.07 28.48 -11.02
N GLU A 85 11.17 28.45 -11.78
CA GLU A 85 12.25 29.44 -11.68
C GLU A 85 11.79 30.85 -12.07
N ASN A 86 10.98 30.96 -13.14
CA ASN A 86 10.43 32.23 -13.62
C ASN A 86 9.41 32.86 -12.66
N THR A 87 8.83 32.09 -11.75
CA THR A 87 7.79 32.56 -10.84
C THR A 87 8.35 33.11 -9.52
N SER A 88 9.67 33.05 -9.32
CA SER A 88 10.37 33.35 -8.07
C SER A 88 10.35 34.82 -7.57
N GLN A 89 9.75 35.78 -8.30
CA GLN A 89 9.83 37.21 -7.96
C GLN A 89 8.52 37.84 -7.42
N SER A 90 7.34 37.35 -7.77
CA SER A 90 6.09 37.62 -7.02
C SER A 90 4.95 36.71 -7.50
N LEU A 91 4.49 35.80 -6.65
CA LEU A 91 3.41 34.86 -6.96
C LEU A 91 2.04 35.51 -6.75
N SER A 92 1.23 35.57 -7.81
CA SER A 92 -0.21 35.78 -7.69
C SER A 92 -0.92 34.48 -7.36
N ASP A 93 -2.16 34.57 -6.86
CA ASP A 93 -3.01 33.38 -6.61
C ASP A 93 -3.29 32.61 -7.92
N HIS A 94 -3.20 33.28 -9.08
CA HIS A 94 -3.34 32.66 -10.39
C HIS A 94 -2.12 31.81 -10.78
N ASP A 95 -0.90 32.32 -10.52
CA ASP A 95 0.35 31.59 -10.80
C ASP A 95 0.46 30.33 -9.95
N MET A 96 -0.03 30.39 -8.71
CA MET A 96 -0.14 29.25 -7.81
C MET A 96 -1.07 28.17 -8.33
N LEU A 97 -2.25 28.56 -8.81
CA LEU A 97 -3.21 27.61 -9.38
C LEU A 97 -2.64 26.98 -10.67
N ASN A 98 -1.90 27.75 -11.46
CA ASN A 98 -1.23 27.26 -12.66
C ASN A 98 -0.14 26.23 -12.33
N LEU A 99 0.75 26.55 -11.38
CA LEU A 99 1.77 25.62 -10.87
C LEU A 99 1.16 24.33 -10.34
N GLN A 100 0.07 24.46 -9.57
CA GLN A 100 -0.65 23.31 -9.02
C GLN A 100 -1.23 22.43 -10.12
N THR A 101 -1.92 23.04 -11.08
CA THR A 101 -2.56 22.33 -12.20
C THR A 101 -1.51 21.60 -13.04
N LYS A 102 -0.39 22.27 -13.33
CA LYS A 102 0.68 21.68 -14.14
C LYS A 102 1.36 20.50 -13.43
N ALA A 103 1.56 20.60 -12.12
CA ALA A 103 2.10 19.50 -11.35
C ALA A 103 1.13 18.30 -11.26
N GLU A 104 -0.18 18.55 -11.09
CA GLU A 104 -1.21 17.52 -11.15
C GLU A 104 -1.27 16.83 -12.53
N GLU A 105 -1.11 17.60 -13.62
CA GLU A 105 -1.03 17.04 -14.99
C GLU A 105 0.19 16.14 -15.18
N ILE A 106 1.38 16.61 -14.80
CA ILE A 106 2.63 15.85 -14.93
C ILE A 106 2.53 14.56 -14.10
N HIS A 107 2.03 14.67 -12.87
CA HIS A 107 1.79 13.53 -11.99
C HIS A 107 0.87 12.48 -12.63
N GLY A 108 -0.30 12.90 -13.11
CA GLY A 108 -1.24 11.99 -13.77
C GLY A 108 -0.66 11.34 -15.03
N GLN A 109 0.14 12.07 -15.81
CA GLN A 109 0.81 11.51 -16.98
C GLN A 109 1.90 10.51 -16.61
N MET A 110 2.64 10.74 -15.53
CA MET A 110 3.59 9.77 -14.99
C MET A 110 2.87 8.51 -14.52
N GLU A 111 1.80 8.64 -13.73
CA GLU A 111 0.96 7.51 -13.31
C GLU A 111 0.46 6.71 -14.50
N ASP A 112 -0.07 7.38 -15.54
CA ASP A 112 -0.53 6.75 -16.76
C ASP A 112 0.60 6.06 -17.54
N TYR A 113 1.78 6.70 -17.63
CA TYR A 113 2.94 6.13 -18.31
C TYR A 113 3.42 4.86 -17.62
N PHE A 114 3.61 4.90 -16.31
CA PHE A 114 4.09 3.77 -15.52
C PHE A 114 3.02 2.67 -15.42
N SER A 115 1.74 3.02 -15.31
CA SER A 115 0.64 2.04 -15.36
C SER A 115 0.58 1.31 -16.71
N ARG A 116 0.71 2.04 -17.82
CA ARG A 116 0.78 1.45 -19.16
C ARG A 116 2.03 0.60 -19.36
N LYS A 117 3.19 1.06 -18.89
CA LYS A 117 4.46 0.30 -19.01
C LYS A 117 4.49 -0.94 -18.12
N GLN A 118 3.85 -0.91 -16.95
CA GLN A 118 3.61 -2.11 -16.13
C GLN A 118 2.70 -3.10 -16.86
N GLY A 119 1.64 -2.62 -17.52
CA GLY A 119 0.74 -3.47 -18.33
C GLY A 119 1.38 -4.05 -19.60
N VAL A 120 2.44 -3.45 -20.12
CA VAL A 120 3.12 -3.87 -21.37
C VAL A 120 4.44 -4.65 -21.08
N GLY A 121 4.81 -4.85 -19.80
CA GLY A 121 5.95 -5.68 -19.41
C GLY A 121 7.33 -5.10 -19.74
N ASN A 122 7.43 -3.78 -19.98
CA ASN A 122 8.66 -3.11 -20.41
C ASN A 122 9.38 -2.32 -19.30
N ILE A 123 8.88 -2.39 -18.06
CA ILE A 123 9.66 -2.05 -16.87
C ILE A 123 9.72 -3.33 -16.05
N TRP A 124 10.82 -4.06 -16.20
CA TRP A 124 11.15 -5.14 -15.29
C TRP A 124 11.58 -4.49 -13.98
N VAL A 125 10.62 -4.15 -13.12
CA VAL A 125 10.95 -4.08 -11.70
C VAL A 125 11.46 -5.48 -11.39
N GLU A 126 12.77 -5.61 -11.20
CA GLU A 126 13.41 -6.84 -10.80
C GLU A 126 12.85 -7.16 -9.42
N ASN A 127 11.67 -7.79 -9.39
CA ASN A 127 10.97 -8.18 -8.17
C ASN A 127 11.81 -9.28 -7.54
N LYS A 128 12.84 -8.86 -6.81
CA LYS A 128 13.77 -9.74 -6.14
C LYS A 128 12.96 -10.62 -5.21
N SER A 129 13.06 -11.93 -5.44
CA SER A 129 12.53 -12.91 -4.50
C SER A 129 13.13 -12.65 -3.13
N VAL A 130 12.31 -12.64 -2.09
CA VAL A 130 12.80 -12.57 -0.72
C VAL A 130 13.50 -13.89 -0.39
N ALA A 131 14.79 -13.83 -0.08
CA ALA A 131 15.55 -15.02 0.32
C ALA A 131 15.05 -15.55 1.68
N PRO A 132 15.21 -16.86 1.98
CA PRO A 132 14.85 -17.41 3.28
C PRO A 132 15.45 -16.64 4.46
N GLY A 133 14.62 -16.14 5.35
CA GLY A 133 15.06 -15.30 6.47
C GLY A 133 15.28 -13.82 6.15
N GLY A 134 14.91 -13.37 4.94
CA GLY A 134 15.13 -12.02 4.44
C GLY A 134 13.90 -11.10 4.50
N HIS A 135 12.79 -11.52 5.11
CA HIS A 135 11.58 -10.70 5.23
C HIS A 135 11.83 -9.53 6.18
N GLN A 136 11.22 -8.38 5.89
CA GLN A 136 11.36 -7.16 6.67
C GLN A 136 9.98 -6.65 7.11
N LEU A 137 9.95 -5.91 8.21
CA LEU A 137 8.77 -5.19 8.63
C LEU A 137 8.62 -3.98 7.70
N PRO A 138 7.60 -3.90 6.84
CA PRO A 138 7.38 -2.75 5.98
C PRO A 138 7.10 -1.52 6.84
N GLU A 139 7.50 -0.33 6.39
CA GLU A 139 7.06 0.90 7.05
C GLU A 139 5.56 1.13 6.83
N LEU A 140 4.93 1.89 7.73
CA LEU A 140 3.54 2.31 7.52
C LEU A 140 3.49 3.39 6.43
N PRO A 141 2.51 3.37 5.53
CA PRO A 141 2.34 4.41 4.50
C PRO A 141 1.84 5.75 5.11
N TYR A 142 1.62 5.82 6.42
CA TYR A 142 1.17 7.02 7.11
C TYR A 142 1.68 7.03 8.56
N ALA A 143 1.67 8.22 9.17
CA ALA A 143 2.05 8.37 10.57
C ALA A 143 1.13 7.56 11.51
N TYR A 144 1.67 7.10 12.65
CA TYR A 144 0.93 6.27 13.61
C TYR A 144 -0.40 6.85 14.12
N ASN A 145 -0.54 8.18 14.17
CA ASN A 145 -1.76 8.86 14.60
C ASN A 145 -2.69 9.27 13.46
N ALA A 146 -2.35 8.93 12.21
CA ALA A 146 -3.04 9.45 11.04
C ALA A 146 -4.45 8.87 10.84
N LEU A 147 -4.77 7.75 11.51
CA LEU A 147 -6.07 7.07 11.46
C LEU A 147 -7.01 7.46 12.61
N GLU A 148 -6.60 8.39 13.48
CA GLU A 148 -7.48 8.92 14.52
C GLU A 148 -8.66 9.72 13.90
N PRO A 149 -9.85 9.71 14.54
CA PRO A 149 -10.17 9.09 15.83
C PRO A 149 -10.61 7.63 15.74
N TYR A 150 -10.48 6.98 14.57
CA TYR A 150 -11.07 5.66 14.33
C TYR A 150 -10.16 4.51 14.79
N ILE A 151 -8.84 4.67 14.72
CA ILE A 151 -7.88 3.75 15.32
C ILE A 151 -6.83 4.57 16.07
N SER A 152 -6.65 4.30 17.36
CA SER A 152 -5.76 5.09 18.22
C SER A 152 -4.29 4.88 17.87
N VAL A 153 -3.49 5.92 18.09
CA VAL A 153 -2.02 5.86 17.94
C VAL A 153 -1.38 4.74 18.77
N GLU A 154 -1.95 4.43 19.94
CA GLU A 154 -1.47 3.37 20.82
C GLU A 154 -1.64 1.99 20.17
N ILE A 155 -2.82 1.71 19.60
CA ILE A 155 -3.07 0.49 18.84
C ILE A 155 -2.11 0.40 17.68
N MET A 156 -2.01 1.47 16.86
CA MET A 156 -1.16 1.45 15.67
C MET A 156 0.31 1.13 15.98
N LYS A 157 0.87 1.72 17.05
CA LYS A 157 2.25 1.44 17.48
C LYS A 157 2.43 -0.01 17.92
N LEU A 158 1.55 -0.53 18.78
CA LEU A 158 1.67 -1.90 19.27
C LEU A 158 1.43 -2.92 18.15
N HIS A 159 0.42 -2.70 17.33
CA HIS A 159 0.02 -3.57 16.24
C HIS A 159 1.11 -3.68 15.17
N HIS A 160 1.75 -2.57 14.81
CA HIS A 160 2.87 -2.55 13.88
C HIS A 160 4.19 -3.01 14.52
N ASP A 161 4.68 -2.30 15.54
CA ASP A 161 6.04 -2.49 16.05
C ASP A 161 6.21 -3.76 16.88
N LYS A 162 5.13 -4.32 17.42
CA LYS A 162 5.17 -5.55 18.22
C LYS A 162 4.54 -6.73 17.48
N HIS A 163 3.25 -6.64 17.16
CA HIS A 163 2.54 -7.78 16.59
C HIS A 163 3.04 -8.11 15.17
N HIS A 164 3.03 -7.15 14.25
CA HIS A 164 3.53 -7.38 12.88
C HIS A 164 5.01 -7.78 12.86
N ARG A 165 5.85 -7.10 13.65
CA ARG A 165 7.28 -7.46 13.82
C ARG A 165 7.47 -8.92 14.22
N SER A 166 6.68 -9.42 15.17
CA SER A 166 6.77 -10.82 15.62
C SER A 166 6.45 -11.82 14.52
N TYR A 167 5.55 -11.48 13.58
CA TYR A 167 5.25 -12.33 12.42
C TYR A 167 6.42 -12.35 11.43
N VAL A 168 7.04 -11.21 11.16
CA VAL A 168 8.24 -11.13 10.31
C VAL A 168 9.38 -11.97 10.89
N GLU A 169 9.69 -11.78 12.18
CA GLU A 169 10.76 -12.53 12.85
C GLU A 169 10.48 -14.04 12.90
N GLY A 170 9.23 -14.42 13.18
CA GLY A 170 8.81 -15.82 13.20
C GLY A 170 8.85 -16.48 11.82
N LEU A 171 8.46 -15.78 10.77
CA LEU A 171 8.53 -16.26 9.38
C LEU A 171 9.99 -16.50 8.99
N ASN A 172 10.86 -15.51 9.24
CA ASN A 172 12.28 -15.63 8.99
C ASN A 172 12.90 -16.83 9.72
N LYS A 173 12.53 -17.02 10.99
CA LYS A 173 13.00 -18.16 11.79
C LYS A 173 12.52 -19.49 11.22
N ALA A 174 11.26 -19.59 10.80
CA ALA A 174 10.71 -20.82 10.23
C ALA A 174 11.43 -21.20 8.93
N GLU A 175 11.62 -20.24 8.01
CA GLU A 175 12.30 -20.46 6.74
C GLU A 175 13.76 -20.91 6.92
N LEU A 176 14.51 -20.26 7.82
CA LEU A 176 15.89 -20.62 8.11
C LEU A 176 16.00 -22.03 8.71
N ASN A 177 15.08 -22.42 9.58
CA ASN A 177 15.08 -23.78 10.15
C ASN A 177 14.66 -24.84 9.12
N LEU A 178 13.71 -24.54 8.24
CA LEU A 178 13.36 -25.42 7.13
C LEU A 178 14.52 -25.56 6.14
N LYS A 179 15.29 -24.49 5.91
CA LYS A 179 16.51 -24.56 5.11
C LYS A 179 17.54 -25.49 5.76
N LYS A 180 17.82 -25.30 7.05
CA LYS A 180 18.75 -26.17 7.81
C LYS A 180 18.31 -27.64 7.80
N ALA A 181 17.01 -27.90 7.93
CA ALA A 181 16.44 -29.24 7.84
C ALA A 181 16.76 -29.90 6.49
N ARG A 182 16.63 -29.17 5.38
CA ARG A 182 17.01 -29.65 4.04
C ARG A 182 18.52 -29.88 3.91
N ASP A 183 19.33 -28.94 4.38
CA ASP A 183 20.80 -29.03 4.29
C ASP A 183 21.35 -30.23 5.09
N ASN A 184 20.74 -30.54 6.24
CA ASN A 184 21.16 -31.61 7.14
C ASN A 184 20.40 -32.95 6.93
N ASN A 185 19.40 -32.98 6.05
CA ASN A 185 18.47 -34.11 5.88
C ASN A 185 17.80 -34.55 7.21
N ASP A 186 17.47 -33.60 8.09
CA ASP A 186 16.77 -33.85 9.36
C ASP A 186 15.40 -33.16 9.36
N PHE A 187 14.35 -33.97 9.25
CA PHE A 187 12.97 -33.53 9.21
C PHE A 187 12.19 -33.84 10.49
N SER A 188 12.87 -34.12 11.60
CA SER A 188 12.24 -34.44 12.89
C SER A 188 11.23 -33.39 13.36
N LEU A 189 11.47 -32.11 13.04
CA LEU A 189 10.61 -30.97 13.39
C LEU A 189 9.77 -30.44 12.22
N ILE A 190 9.62 -31.18 11.11
CA ILE A 190 8.95 -30.66 9.90
C ILE A 190 7.51 -30.19 10.16
N LYS A 191 6.76 -30.91 11.02
CA LYS A 191 5.41 -30.53 11.40
C LYS A 191 5.36 -29.19 12.14
N HIS A 192 6.33 -28.95 13.03
CA HIS A 192 6.42 -27.70 13.77
C HIS A 192 6.75 -26.55 12.81
N TRP A 193 7.85 -26.65 12.07
CA TRP A 193 8.30 -25.55 11.22
C TRP A 193 7.36 -25.24 10.05
N SER A 194 6.66 -26.25 9.50
CA SER A 194 5.63 -26.00 8.48
C SER A 194 4.43 -25.24 9.04
N ARG A 195 4.05 -25.50 10.31
CA ARG A 195 2.99 -24.75 11.00
C ARG A 195 3.42 -23.32 11.30
N GLU A 196 4.64 -23.13 11.81
CA GLU A 196 5.18 -21.78 12.09
C GLU A 196 5.29 -20.96 10.80
N LEU A 197 5.72 -21.59 9.70
CA LEU A 197 5.77 -20.96 8.38
C LEU A 197 4.39 -20.45 7.95
N ALA A 198 3.36 -21.28 8.04
CA ALA A 198 2.00 -20.90 7.68
C ALA A 198 1.44 -19.79 8.60
N PHE A 199 1.60 -19.93 9.92
CA PHE A 199 1.07 -18.96 10.88
C PHE A 199 1.74 -17.59 10.75
N HIS A 200 3.07 -17.54 10.78
CA HIS A 200 3.81 -16.29 10.71
C HIS A 200 3.82 -15.70 9.30
N GLY A 201 3.86 -16.54 8.26
CA GLY A 201 3.78 -16.08 6.87
C GLY A 201 2.44 -15.42 6.56
N SER A 202 1.33 -16.09 6.87
CA SER A 202 0.01 -15.47 6.70
C SER A 202 -0.17 -14.24 7.60
N GLY A 203 0.36 -14.25 8.83
CA GLY A 203 0.35 -13.08 9.72
C GLY A 203 1.07 -11.88 9.11
N HIS A 204 2.28 -12.08 8.58
CA HIS A 204 3.05 -11.03 7.92
C HIS A 204 2.33 -10.49 6.68
N TYR A 205 1.82 -11.36 5.81
CA TYR A 205 1.20 -10.94 4.57
C TYR A 205 -0.12 -10.23 4.80
N LEU A 206 -1.00 -10.73 5.68
CA LEU A 206 -2.26 -10.08 5.98
C LEU A 206 -2.07 -8.70 6.62
N HIS A 207 -1.11 -8.53 7.54
CA HIS A 207 -0.82 -7.21 8.11
C HIS A 207 -0.23 -6.25 7.07
N THR A 208 0.66 -6.73 6.19
CA THR A 208 1.20 -5.92 5.08
C THR A 208 0.08 -5.40 4.16
N ILE A 209 -0.97 -6.20 3.93
CA ILE A 209 -2.15 -5.77 3.17
C ILE A 209 -3.00 -4.81 3.99
N PHE A 210 -3.24 -5.12 5.27
CA PHE A 210 -4.06 -4.32 6.18
C PHE A 210 -3.61 -2.86 6.29
N TRP A 211 -2.29 -2.62 6.36
CA TRP A 211 -1.76 -1.25 6.42
C TRP A 211 -2.05 -0.46 5.15
N LYS A 212 -1.91 -1.08 3.97
CA LYS A 212 -2.16 -0.41 2.68
C LYS A 212 -3.66 -0.23 2.40
N ASN A 213 -4.48 -1.13 2.92
CA ASN A 213 -5.95 -1.05 2.85
C ASN A 213 -6.56 0.09 3.67
N MET A 214 -5.76 0.84 4.45
CA MET A 214 -6.22 2.00 5.21
C MET A 214 -5.50 3.26 4.74
N ILE A 215 -6.17 4.41 4.85
CA ILE A 215 -5.58 5.73 4.56
C ILE A 215 -6.28 6.82 5.38
N PRO A 216 -5.57 7.88 5.80
CA PRO A 216 -6.20 9.05 6.43
C PRO A 216 -7.27 9.65 5.51
N LYS A 217 -8.45 9.93 6.06
CA LYS A 217 -9.63 10.41 5.29
C LYS A 217 -10.07 9.46 4.16
N GLY A 218 -9.87 8.15 4.34
CA GLY A 218 -10.41 7.13 3.45
C GLY A 218 -11.93 6.96 3.55
N GLY A 219 -12.39 5.75 3.26
CA GLY A 219 -13.81 5.41 3.20
C GLY A 219 -14.46 5.76 1.86
N GLY A 220 -15.77 5.99 1.87
CA GLY A 220 -16.56 6.09 0.64
C GLY A 220 -16.84 4.71 0.03
N SER A 221 -16.85 4.63 -1.30
CA SER A 221 -17.08 3.40 -2.08
C SER A 221 -16.03 3.25 -3.17
N PRO A 222 -15.72 2.03 -3.62
CA PRO A 222 -14.89 1.83 -4.78
C PRO A 222 -15.55 2.43 -6.02
N GLN A 223 -14.75 2.64 -7.06
CA GLN A 223 -15.20 3.14 -8.37
C GLN A 223 -14.78 2.14 -9.45
N GLY A 224 -14.91 2.52 -10.73
CA GLY A 224 -14.23 1.80 -11.80
C GLY A 224 -14.61 0.32 -11.96
N HIS A 225 -13.60 -0.53 -12.02
CA HIS A 225 -13.71 -1.94 -12.38
C HIS A 225 -14.15 -2.77 -11.17
N LEU A 226 -13.53 -2.56 -10.00
CA LEU A 226 -13.90 -3.25 -8.76
C LEU A 226 -15.35 -2.97 -8.37
N LYS A 227 -15.82 -1.72 -8.51
CA LYS A 227 -17.21 -1.38 -8.17
C LYS A 227 -18.21 -2.17 -9.01
N ARG A 228 -17.95 -2.33 -10.31
CA ARG A 228 -18.78 -3.15 -11.19
C ARG A 228 -18.77 -4.61 -10.77
N GLU A 229 -17.59 -5.16 -10.52
CA GLU A 229 -17.47 -6.55 -10.06
C GLU A 229 -18.18 -6.80 -8.72
N ILE A 230 -18.10 -5.83 -7.79
CA ILE A 230 -18.84 -5.87 -6.52
C ILE A 230 -20.35 -5.84 -6.75
N ASP A 231 -20.83 -4.92 -7.60
CA ASP A 231 -22.26 -4.81 -7.88
C ASP A 231 -22.79 -6.06 -8.62
N ASP A 232 -22.00 -6.63 -9.53
CA ASP A 232 -22.38 -7.82 -10.29
C ASP A 232 -22.46 -9.07 -9.40
N TYR A 233 -21.48 -9.28 -8.51
CA TYR A 233 -21.45 -10.46 -7.65
C TYR A 233 -22.32 -10.35 -6.39
N PHE A 234 -22.23 -9.23 -5.66
CA PHE A 234 -22.95 -9.03 -4.40
C PHE A 234 -24.31 -8.33 -4.60
N GLY A 235 -24.59 -7.84 -5.80
CA GLY A 235 -25.83 -7.14 -6.17
C GLY A 235 -25.83 -5.65 -5.85
N SER A 236 -24.97 -5.18 -4.94
CA SER A 236 -24.64 -3.76 -4.73
C SER A 236 -23.49 -3.61 -3.73
N PHE A 237 -22.80 -2.47 -3.76
CA PHE A 237 -21.83 -2.10 -2.71
C PHE A 237 -22.41 -2.16 -1.29
N ASP A 238 -23.65 -1.74 -1.06
CA ASP A 238 -24.27 -1.78 0.28
C ASP A 238 -24.47 -3.22 0.77
N LYS A 239 -24.86 -4.14 -0.14
CA LYS A 239 -24.99 -5.56 0.18
C LYS A 239 -23.64 -6.19 0.47
N PHE A 240 -22.63 -5.90 -0.35
CA PHE A 240 -21.24 -6.30 -0.09
C PHE A 240 -20.77 -5.81 1.28
N LYS A 241 -20.90 -4.50 1.55
CA LYS A 241 -20.47 -3.88 2.81
C LYS A 241 -21.17 -4.53 4.00
N LYS A 242 -22.47 -4.81 3.88
CA LYS A 242 -23.24 -5.52 4.91
C LYS A 242 -22.69 -6.93 5.14
N GLN A 243 -22.54 -7.74 4.09
CA GLN A 243 -22.01 -9.10 4.21
C GLN A 243 -20.60 -9.11 4.81
N PHE A 244 -19.71 -8.25 4.35
CA PHE A 244 -18.34 -8.13 4.87
C PHE A 244 -18.33 -7.71 6.35
N SER A 245 -19.17 -6.74 6.73
CA SER A 245 -19.27 -6.29 8.11
C SER A 245 -19.77 -7.38 9.05
N GLU A 246 -20.81 -8.12 8.64
CA GLU A 246 -21.35 -9.22 9.44
C GLU A 246 -20.34 -10.37 9.54
N ALA A 247 -19.64 -10.70 8.45
CA ALA A 247 -18.55 -11.67 8.47
C ALA A 247 -17.44 -11.24 9.47
N ALA A 248 -17.00 -9.98 9.46
CA ALA A 248 -16.01 -9.49 10.40
C ALA A 248 -16.48 -9.56 11.86
N LYS A 249 -17.73 -9.17 12.12
CA LYS A 249 -18.30 -9.19 13.48
C LYS A 249 -18.40 -10.61 14.04
N GLN A 250 -18.72 -11.58 13.20
CA GLN A 250 -19.01 -12.97 13.57
C GLN A 250 -17.81 -13.93 13.45
N VAL A 251 -16.58 -13.44 13.25
CA VAL A 251 -15.39 -14.32 13.30
C VAL A 251 -15.31 -14.97 14.69
N GLU A 252 -15.28 -16.30 14.73
CA GLU A 252 -15.12 -17.06 15.96
C GLU A 252 -13.68 -16.96 16.48
N GLY A 253 -13.51 -16.52 17.73
CA GLY A 253 -12.19 -16.30 18.32
C GLY A 253 -11.44 -15.12 17.69
N VAL A 254 -10.28 -15.41 17.09
CA VAL A 254 -9.38 -14.43 16.49
C VAL A 254 -9.24 -14.69 15.00
N GLY A 255 -9.18 -13.65 14.18
CA GLY A 255 -9.15 -13.84 12.74
C GLY A 255 -9.41 -12.58 11.92
N TRP A 256 -9.92 -12.79 10.71
CA TRP A 256 -10.03 -11.77 9.67
C TRP A 256 -11.32 -11.93 8.86
N ALA A 257 -11.88 -10.81 8.40
CA ALA A 257 -12.72 -10.80 7.20
C ALA A 257 -11.86 -10.43 5.99
N ILE A 258 -12.01 -11.17 4.90
CA ILE A 258 -11.16 -11.04 3.71
C ILE A 258 -12.03 -11.05 2.46
N LEU A 259 -11.99 -9.96 1.69
CA LEU A 259 -12.45 -9.94 0.30
C LEU A 259 -11.32 -10.51 -0.56
N VAL A 260 -11.62 -11.53 -1.34
CA VAL A 260 -10.67 -12.16 -2.26
C VAL A 260 -11.17 -12.10 -3.70
N TRP A 261 -10.24 -12.12 -4.65
CA TRP A 261 -10.48 -12.61 -6.00
C TRP A 261 -10.28 -14.13 -6.02
N SER A 262 -11.21 -14.86 -6.64
CA SER A 262 -11.12 -16.30 -6.89
C SER A 262 -10.74 -16.54 -8.36
N PRO A 263 -9.45 -16.80 -8.69
CA PRO A 263 -9.01 -16.90 -10.09
C PRO A 263 -9.65 -18.04 -10.89
N ARG A 264 -10.12 -19.11 -10.22
CA ARG A 264 -10.84 -20.22 -10.87
C ARG A 264 -12.29 -19.88 -11.15
N ALA A 265 -12.97 -19.32 -10.16
CA ALA A 265 -14.39 -18.99 -10.26
C ALA A 265 -14.62 -17.67 -11.02
N ARG A 266 -13.57 -16.84 -11.13
CA ARG A 266 -13.54 -15.54 -11.80
C ARG A 266 -14.58 -14.58 -11.24
N HIS A 267 -14.68 -14.54 -9.92
CA HIS A 267 -15.51 -13.59 -9.19
C HIS A 267 -14.91 -13.28 -7.82
N LEU A 268 -15.49 -12.29 -7.15
CA LEU A 268 -15.15 -11.93 -5.77
C LEU A 268 -15.77 -12.90 -4.77
N GLU A 269 -15.14 -13.07 -3.60
CA GLU A 269 -15.69 -13.82 -2.47
C GLU A 269 -15.34 -13.14 -1.14
N ILE A 270 -16.11 -13.42 -0.08
CA ILE A 270 -15.79 -13.00 1.29
C ILE A 270 -15.49 -14.25 2.11
N LEU A 271 -14.29 -14.31 2.68
CA LEU A 271 -13.83 -15.38 3.57
C LEU A 271 -13.72 -14.87 5.01
N GLN A 272 -13.93 -15.77 5.97
CA GLN A 272 -13.60 -15.56 7.39
C GLN A 272 -12.41 -16.44 7.73
N SER A 273 -11.22 -15.85 7.86
CA SER A 273 -10.05 -16.62 8.28
C SER A 273 -9.96 -16.67 9.80
N GLU A 274 -9.78 -17.87 10.36
CA GLU A 274 -9.36 -18.02 11.74
C GLU A 274 -7.84 -17.93 11.87
N ARG A 275 -7.39 -17.27 12.93
CA ARG A 275 -5.98 -16.91 13.16
C ARG A 275 -5.44 -16.08 12.00
N HIS A 276 -4.61 -16.67 11.14
CA HIS A 276 -4.12 -16.04 9.91
C HIS A 276 -4.22 -16.96 8.68
N MET A 277 -4.24 -18.28 8.89
CA MET A 277 -4.04 -19.27 7.83
C MET A 277 -5.15 -20.33 7.77
N LEU A 278 -6.11 -20.31 8.70
CA LEU A 278 -7.21 -21.26 8.74
C LEU A 278 -8.44 -20.72 8.02
N LEU A 279 -9.31 -21.63 7.56
CA LEU A 279 -10.56 -21.32 6.85
C LEU A 279 -10.36 -20.45 5.59
N THR A 280 -9.26 -20.68 4.88
CA THR A 280 -8.96 -20.04 3.59
C THR A 280 -9.11 -21.02 2.43
N GLN A 281 -9.26 -20.49 1.23
CA GLN A 281 -9.22 -21.24 -0.03
C GLN A 281 -7.85 -21.05 -0.70
N TRP A 282 -7.23 -22.15 -1.13
CA TRP A 282 -5.96 -22.07 -1.85
C TRP A 282 -6.17 -21.41 -3.20
N ASP A 283 -5.17 -20.65 -3.67
CA ASP A 283 -5.17 -19.86 -4.90
C ASP A 283 -6.03 -18.58 -4.95
N THR A 284 -6.80 -18.29 -3.90
CA THR A 284 -7.47 -16.99 -3.76
C THR A 284 -6.48 -15.87 -3.44
N ILE A 285 -6.78 -14.66 -3.90
CA ILE A 285 -5.91 -13.48 -3.78
C ILE A 285 -6.61 -12.43 -2.90
N PRO A 286 -6.10 -12.14 -1.68
CA PRO A 286 -6.69 -11.12 -0.81
C PRO A 286 -6.58 -9.71 -1.38
N LEU A 287 -7.69 -8.98 -1.34
CA LEU A 287 -7.83 -7.61 -1.86
C LEU A 287 -8.05 -6.60 -0.73
N LEU A 288 -9.06 -6.87 0.11
CA LEU A 288 -9.42 -6.06 1.28
C LEU A 288 -9.48 -6.96 2.51
N VAL A 289 -8.67 -6.67 3.53
CA VAL A 289 -8.59 -7.44 4.78
C VAL A 289 -8.95 -6.56 5.97
N LEU A 290 -9.63 -7.14 6.96
CA LEU A 290 -9.93 -6.51 8.24
C LEU A 290 -9.51 -7.42 9.40
N ASP A 291 -8.52 -6.97 10.17
CA ASP A 291 -8.07 -7.65 11.39
C ASP A 291 -9.11 -7.53 12.51
N VAL A 292 -9.66 -8.65 12.98
CA VAL A 292 -10.57 -8.69 14.14
C VAL A 292 -9.99 -9.50 15.31
N TRP A 293 -8.66 -9.66 15.35
CA TRP A 293 -7.97 -10.01 16.57
C TRP A 293 -8.18 -8.92 17.62
N GLU A 294 -8.27 -9.32 18.89
CA GLU A 294 -8.53 -8.36 19.98
C GLU A 294 -7.44 -7.27 20.07
N HIS A 295 -6.17 -7.59 19.73
CA HIS A 295 -5.11 -6.58 19.71
C HIS A 295 -5.39 -5.41 18.76
N ALA A 296 -6.21 -5.60 17.72
CA ALA A 296 -6.49 -4.60 16.71
C ALA A 296 -7.47 -3.51 17.18
N TYR A 297 -8.24 -3.77 18.25
CA TYR A 297 -9.30 -2.86 18.67
C TYR A 297 -9.50 -2.73 20.18
N TYR A 298 -9.07 -3.70 21.00
CA TYR A 298 -9.52 -3.81 22.38
C TYR A 298 -9.09 -2.62 23.26
N LEU A 299 -7.94 -2.00 23.00
CA LEU A 299 -7.51 -0.84 23.78
C LEU A 299 -8.49 0.34 23.66
N GLN A 300 -9.11 0.53 22.50
CA GLN A 300 -10.03 1.64 22.21
C GLN A 300 -11.51 1.23 22.31
N TYR A 301 -11.88 0.07 21.79
CA TYR A 301 -13.26 -0.38 21.65
C TYR A 301 -13.68 -1.42 22.71
N LYS A 302 -12.74 -1.93 23.52
CA LYS A 302 -12.99 -3.00 24.50
C LYS A 302 -13.69 -4.18 23.83
N ASN A 303 -14.78 -4.69 24.40
CA ASN A 303 -15.57 -5.77 23.83
C ASN A 303 -16.45 -5.34 22.64
N ASN A 304 -16.52 -4.05 22.27
CA ASN A 304 -17.36 -3.56 21.18
C ASN A 304 -16.68 -3.71 19.80
N ARG A 305 -16.47 -4.96 19.37
CA ARG A 305 -15.94 -5.28 18.02
C ARG A 305 -16.78 -4.65 16.91
N ALA A 306 -18.11 -4.63 17.06
CA ALA A 306 -19.00 -4.04 16.06
C ALA A 306 -18.71 -2.55 15.84
N GLY A 307 -18.50 -1.79 16.92
CA GLY A 307 -18.12 -0.38 16.83
C GLY A 307 -16.77 -0.14 16.16
N TYR A 308 -15.81 -1.06 16.31
CA TYR A 308 -14.55 -1.03 15.57
C TYR A 308 -14.78 -1.24 14.07
N VAL A 309 -15.48 -2.32 13.68
CA VAL A 309 -15.80 -2.64 12.28
C VAL A 309 -16.54 -1.48 11.59
N ASP A 310 -17.54 -0.89 12.27
CA ASP A 310 -18.34 0.19 11.71
C ASP A 310 -17.50 1.49 11.50
N ASN A 311 -16.48 1.74 12.33
CA ASN A 311 -15.59 2.88 12.17
C ASN A 311 -14.46 2.63 11.17
N TRP A 312 -13.96 1.39 11.05
CA TRP A 312 -12.92 1.03 10.09
C TRP A 312 -13.32 1.35 8.63
N TRP A 313 -14.61 1.24 8.29
CA TRP A 313 -15.11 1.64 6.96
C TRP A 313 -14.83 3.10 6.57
N LYS A 314 -14.51 3.97 7.52
CA LYS A 314 -14.15 5.38 7.28
C LYS A 314 -12.67 5.57 6.93
N LEU A 315 -11.90 4.49 6.94
CA LEU A 315 -10.46 4.47 6.69
C LEU A 315 -10.10 3.69 5.44
N VAL A 316 -11.03 2.93 4.85
CA VAL A 316 -10.73 2.03 3.73
C VAL A 316 -10.13 2.80 2.55
N ASN A 317 -8.95 2.37 2.10
CA ASN A 317 -8.28 2.90 0.93
C ASN A 317 -8.73 2.14 -0.32
N TRP A 318 -9.80 2.60 -0.97
CA TRP A 318 -10.32 1.94 -2.17
C TRP A 318 -9.34 1.91 -3.34
N ASN A 319 -8.38 2.85 -3.42
CA ASN A 319 -7.38 2.86 -4.49
C ASN A 319 -6.42 1.68 -4.37
N ASP A 320 -5.96 1.33 -3.15
CA ASP A 320 -5.14 0.13 -2.93
C ASP A 320 -5.91 -1.15 -3.27
N VAL A 321 -7.19 -1.22 -2.87
CA VAL A 321 -8.04 -2.38 -3.18
C VAL A 321 -8.27 -2.53 -4.69
N GLU A 322 -8.52 -1.43 -5.41
CA GLU A 322 -8.67 -1.42 -6.88
C GLU A 322 -7.38 -1.88 -7.55
N MET A 323 -6.23 -1.30 -7.20
CA MET A 323 -4.93 -1.66 -7.78
C MET A 323 -4.61 -3.15 -7.57
N ARG A 324 -4.94 -3.70 -6.39
CA ARG A 324 -4.80 -5.14 -6.11
C ARG A 324 -5.75 -5.96 -6.97
N PHE A 325 -7.00 -5.50 -7.10
CA PHE A 325 -8.01 -6.18 -7.90
C PHE A 325 -7.63 -6.23 -9.37
N ASP A 326 -7.17 -5.12 -9.96
CA ASP A 326 -6.79 -5.08 -11.37
C ASP A 326 -5.71 -6.13 -11.68
N LYS A 327 -4.65 -6.18 -10.88
CA LYS A 327 -3.59 -7.19 -10.99
C LYS A 327 -4.10 -8.62 -10.73
N ALA A 328 -4.95 -8.81 -9.73
CA ALA A 328 -5.49 -10.13 -9.40
C ALA A 328 -6.42 -10.66 -10.49
N SER A 329 -7.25 -9.78 -11.07
CA SER A 329 -8.26 -10.11 -12.08
C SER A 329 -7.67 -10.54 -13.41
N GLU A 330 -6.42 -10.19 -13.71
CA GLU A 330 -5.66 -10.69 -14.85
C GLU A 330 -5.36 -12.20 -14.72
N ILE A 331 -5.23 -12.70 -13.48
CA ILE A 331 -5.01 -14.11 -13.20
C ILE A 331 -6.35 -14.83 -13.31
N LYS A 332 -6.54 -15.55 -14.43
CA LYS A 332 -7.72 -16.38 -14.70
C LYS A 332 -7.27 -17.80 -15.04
N TRP A 333 -7.51 -18.72 -14.13
CA TRP A 333 -7.32 -20.14 -14.44
C TRP A 333 -8.43 -20.62 -15.39
N PRO A 334 -8.22 -21.74 -16.11
CA PRO A 334 -9.31 -22.42 -16.80
C PRO A 334 -10.48 -22.65 -15.84
N ALA A 335 -11.65 -22.13 -16.21
CA ALA A 335 -12.89 -22.59 -15.61
C ALA A 335 -13.04 -24.06 -16.03
N PHE A 336 -13.42 -24.90 -15.07
CA PHE A 336 -13.50 -26.36 -15.20
C PHE A 336 -14.36 -26.82 -16.37
#